data_AF-A0A965I9Z0-F1
#
_entry.id   AF-A0A965I9Z0-F1
#
_cell.length_a   1.000
_cell.length_b   1.000
_cell.length_c   1.000
_cell.angle_alpha   90.00
_cell.angle_beta   90.00
_cell.angle_gamma   90.00
#
_symmetry.space_group_name_H-M   'P 1'
#
loop_
_entity.id
_entity.type
_entity.pdbx_description
1 polymer ?
#
loop_
_entity_poly.entity_id
_entity_poly.type
_entity_poly.pdbx_seq_one_letter_code
_entity_poly.pdbx_strand_id
1 'polypeptide(L)'
;NYASVGNGSAVHLASELFKTRAGIDIVHIPYKGSAPALNGLLSGEASMMFVNLLSALPLVKAGKLNMLAAATPQRISNVPDLPTVAEAGVPGYEFQAWFGLIAPAGTPKNIIEKLNADFRKVISMPEVKEFFINRGGFEPVGSSIETFSLLIPQEIEKWGKLVKETNAKVD
;
A
#
# COMPACT_ATOMS: atom_id res chain seq x y z
N ASN A 1 -13.56 -5.70 -13.84
CA ASN A 1 -12.63 -4.56 -14.10
C ASN A 1 -12.23 -3.96 -12.76
N TYR A 2 -11.16 -3.17 -12.70
CA TYR A 2 -10.70 -2.55 -11.47
C TYR A 2 -10.28 -1.10 -11.67
N ALA A 3 -10.49 -0.26 -10.65
CA ALA A 3 -10.03 1.12 -10.64
C ALA A 3 -8.61 1.23 -10.06
N SER A 4 -7.81 2.16 -10.57
CA SER A 4 -6.59 2.63 -9.91
C SER A 4 -6.53 4.15 -9.87
N VAL A 5 -5.60 4.67 -9.07
CA VAL A 5 -5.33 6.11 -8.97
C VAL A 5 -4.39 6.63 -10.07
N GLY A 6 -4.10 5.79 -11.06
CA GLY A 6 -3.25 6.10 -12.22
C GLY A 6 -2.37 4.92 -12.64
N ASN A 7 -1.84 5.01 -13.86
CA ASN A 7 -0.83 4.10 -14.39
C ASN A 7 0.44 4.14 -13.51
N GLY A 8 1.13 3.01 -13.39
CA GLY A 8 2.27 2.84 -12.47
C GLY A 8 2.05 3.05 -10.97
N SER A 9 0.84 3.43 -10.51
CA SER A 9 0.60 3.65 -9.08
C SER A 9 0.73 2.37 -8.25
N ALA A 10 1.01 2.50 -6.96
CA ALA A 10 1.00 1.39 -6.00
C ALA A 10 -0.28 0.54 -6.09
N VAL A 11 -1.44 1.19 -6.23
CA VAL A 11 -2.74 0.53 -6.39
C VAL A 11 -2.84 -0.25 -7.71
N HIS A 12 -2.29 0.30 -8.80
CA HIS A 12 -2.23 -0.40 -10.08
C HIS A 12 -1.38 -1.67 -9.96
N LEU A 13 -0.19 -1.58 -9.36
CA LEU A 13 0.68 -2.75 -9.15
C LEU A 13 0.07 -3.79 -8.20
N ALA A 14 -0.64 -3.35 -7.15
CA ALA A 14 -1.38 -4.25 -6.27
C ALA A 14 -2.45 -5.05 -7.03
N SER A 15 -3.24 -4.37 -7.87
CA SER A 15 -4.26 -5.01 -8.71
C SER A 15 -3.65 -5.97 -9.74
N GLU A 16 -2.55 -5.61 -10.38
CA GLU A 16 -1.86 -6.47 -11.34
C GLU A 16 -1.27 -7.71 -10.65
N LEU A 17 -0.65 -7.54 -9.46
CA LEU A 17 -0.21 -8.68 -8.66
C LEU A 17 -1.39 -9.60 -8.32
N PHE A 18 -2.55 -9.04 -7.96
CA PHE A 18 -3.74 -9.82 -7.62
C PHE A 18 -4.24 -10.59 -8.82
N LYS A 19 -4.37 -9.91 -9.96
CA LYS A 19 -4.76 -10.49 -11.25
C LYS A 19 -3.87 -11.70 -11.60
N THR A 20 -2.55 -11.52 -11.53
CA THR A 20 -1.58 -12.59 -11.80
C THR A 20 -1.67 -13.75 -10.81
N ARG A 21 -1.75 -13.47 -9.50
CA ARG A 21 -1.73 -14.50 -8.46
C ARG A 21 -3.05 -15.28 -8.36
N ALA A 22 -4.17 -14.60 -8.60
CA ALA A 22 -5.50 -15.23 -8.61
C ALA A 22 -5.79 -15.94 -9.94
N GLY A 23 -4.96 -15.74 -10.98
CA GLY A 23 -5.18 -16.35 -12.30
C GLY A 23 -6.46 -15.86 -12.98
N ILE A 24 -6.86 -14.62 -12.73
CA ILE A 24 -8.08 -14.01 -13.28
C ILE A 24 -7.73 -12.99 -14.35
N ASP A 25 -8.70 -12.69 -15.22
CA ASP A 25 -8.57 -11.59 -16.17
C ASP A 25 -9.55 -10.46 -15.84
N ILE A 26 -8.99 -9.33 -15.41
CA ILE A 26 -9.73 -8.11 -15.10
C ILE A 26 -9.08 -6.93 -15.83
N VAL A 27 -9.93 -6.05 -16.36
CA VAL A 27 -9.52 -4.85 -17.11
C VAL A 27 -9.20 -3.70 -16.16
N HIS A 28 -8.08 -3.04 -16.38
CA HIS A 28 -7.65 -1.82 -15.67
C HIS A 28 -8.40 -0.58 -16.17
N ILE A 29 -8.94 0.21 -15.25
CA ILE A 29 -9.49 1.54 -15.50
C ILE A 29 -8.67 2.56 -14.69
N PRO A 30 -7.76 3.31 -15.33
CA PRO A 30 -6.95 4.31 -14.65
C PRO A 30 -7.71 5.63 -14.46
N TYR A 31 -7.68 6.15 -13.23
CA TYR A 31 -8.22 7.49 -12.91
C TYR A 31 -7.09 8.44 -12.51
N LYS A 32 -7.38 9.75 -12.51
CA LYS A 32 -6.44 10.80 -12.09
C LYS A 32 -6.52 11.04 -10.57
N GLY A 33 -6.20 10.02 -9.77
CA GLY A 33 -6.20 10.08 -8.30
C GLY A 33 -7.38 9.35 -7.61
N SER A 34 -7.37 9.35 -6.27
CA SER A 34 -8.29 8.55 -5.45
C SER A 34 -9.75 8.98 -5.54
N ALA A 35 -10.04 10.29 -5.58
CA ALA A 35 -11.42 10.79 -5.64
C ALA A 35 -12.16 10.34 -6.91
N PRO A 36 -11.64 10.54 -8.13
CA PRO A 36 -12.30 10.02 -9.33
C PRO A 36 -12.36 8.49 -9.36
N ALA A 37 -11.35 7.77 -8.87
CA ALA A 37 -11.37 6.30 -8.79
C ALA A 37 -12.50 5.77 -7.90
N LEU A 38 -12.69 6.38 -6.72
CA LEU A 38 -13.76 6.01 -5.79
C LEU A 38 -15.14 6.32 -6.39
N ASN A 39 -15.30 7.43 -7.12
CA ASN A 39 -16.54 7.71 -7.83
C ASN A 39 -16.82 6.68 -8.94
N GLY A 40 -15.78 6.25 -9.68
CA GLY A 40 -15.88 5.16 -10.65
C GLY A 40 -16.36 3.86 -10.01
N LEU A 41 -15.83 3.51 -8.84
CA LEU A 41 -16.29 2.36 -8.06
C LEU A 41 -17.76 2.50 -7.60
N LEU A 42 -18.12 3.67 -7.05
CA LEU A 42 -19.47 3.95 -6.54
C LEU A 42 -20.54 3.98 -7.65
N SER A 43 -20.15 4.41 -8.86
CA SER A 43 -21.03 4.43 -10.03
C SER A 43 -21.17 3.07 -10.73
N GLY A 44 -20.32 2.10 -10.36
CA GLY A 44 -20.27 0.77 -10.98
C GLY A 44 -19.43 0.69 -12.26
N GLU A 45 -18.74 1.77 -12.65
CA GLU A 45 -17.80 1.76 -13.79
C GLU A 45 -16.66 0.76 -13.55
N ALA A 46 -16.15 0.68 -12.32
CA ALA A 46 -15.24 -0.37 -11.87
C ALA A 46 -15.90 -1.24 -10.78
N SER A 47 -15.64 -2.54 -10.79
CA SER A 47 -16.20 -3.49 -9.80
C SER A 47 -15.36 -3.63 -8.53
N MET A 48 -14.07 -3.31 -8.60
CA MET A 48 -13.15 -3.42 -7.45
C MET A 48 -12.07 -2.36 -7.51
N MET A 49 -11.41 -2.14 -6.37
CA MET A 49 -10.27 -1.25 -6.24
C MET A 49 -9.45 -1.67 -5.01
N PHE A 50 -8.12 -1.73 -5.14
CA PHE A 50 -7.27 -1.61 -3.96
C PHE A 50 -7.16 -0.14 -3.57
N VAL A 51 -7.35 0.18 -2.30
CA VAL A 51 -7.37 1.57 -1.84
C VAL A 51 -6.79 1.67 -0.44
N ASN A 52 -6.28 2.85 -0.09
CA ASN A 52 -5.89 3.11 1.28
C ASN A 52 -7.13 2.98 2.19
N LEU A 53 -7.01 2.19 3.26
CA LEU A 53 -8.07 1.92 4.23
C LEU A 53 -8.77 3.19 4.68
N LEU A 54 -8.04 4.24 5.03
CA LEU A 54 -8.64 5.48 5.56
C LEU A 54 -9.52 6.20 4.54
N SER A 55 -9.19 6.10 3.26
CA SER A 55 -10.00 6.70 2.19
C SER A 55 -11.31 5.94 2.00
N ALA A 56 -11.33 4.63 2.28
CA ALA A 56 -12.51 3.78 2.13
C ALA A 56 -13.40 3.75 3.37
N LEU A 57 -12.84 3.85 4.58
CA LEU A 57 -13.58 3.69 5.85
C LEU A 57 -14.87 4.52 5.95
N PRO A 58 -14.92 5.81 5.56
CA PRO A 58 -16.17 6.57 5.60
C PRO A 58 -17.25 6.01 4.67
N LEU A 59 -16.86 5.55 3.48
CA LEU A 59 -17.78 4.98 2.48
C LEU A 59 -18.28 3.60 2.91
N VAL A 60 -17.42 2.80 3.54
CA VAL A 60 -17.76 1.48 4.09
C VAL A 60 -18.73 1.64 5.26
N LYS A 61 -18.45 2.56 6.20
CA LYS A 61 -19.36 2.87 7.32
C LYS A 61 -20.72 3.40 6.84
N ALA A 62 -20.75 4.10 5.71
CA ALA A 62 -21.98 4.56 5.07
C ALA A 62 -22.71 3.47 4.26
N GLY A 63 -22.22 2.22 4.26
CA GLY A 63 -22.82 1.11 3.51
C GLY A 63 -22.69 1.24 1.98
N LYS A 64 -21.83 2.13 1.49
CA LYS A 64 -21.67 2.38 0.05
C LYS A 64 -20.64 1.47 -0.62
N LEU A 65 -19.71 0.93 0.17
CA LEU A 65 -18.66 0.01 -0.29
C LEU A 65 -18.53 -1.14 0.71
N ASN A 66 -18.09 -2.28 0.21
CA ASN A 66 -17.75 -3.44 1.03
C ASN A 66 -16.24 -3.65 1.02
N MET A 67 -15.64 -3.84 2.22
CA MET A 67 -14.26 -4.30 2.32
C MET A 67 -14.22 -5.82 2.19
N LEU A 68 -13.46 -6.33 1.23
CA LEU A 68 -13.40 -7.77 0.95
C LEU A 68 -12.22 -8.44 1.64
N ALA A 69 -11.04 -7.84 1.54
CA ALA A 69 -9.81 -8.35 2.14
C ALA A 69 -8.76 -7.24 2.30
N ALA A 70 -7.85 -7.41 3.24
CA ALA A 70 -6.65 -6.60 3.40
C ALA A 70 -5.56 -7.08 2.42
N ALA A 71 -4.92 -6.13 1.73
CA ALA A 71 -3.82 -6.45 0.81
C ALA A 71 -2.50 -6.81 1.53
N THR A 72 -2.38 -6.43 2.80
CA THR A 72 -1.20 -6.58 3.63
C THR A 72 -0.90 -8.06 3.96
N PRO A 73 0.35 -8.41 4.28
CA PRO A 73 0.73 -9.77 4.65
C PRO A 73 0.00 -10.29 5.91
N GLN A 74 -0.42 -9.37 6.77
CA GLN A 74 -1.13 -9.63 8.03
C GLN A 74 -2.41 -8.81 8.09
N ARG A 75 -3.36 -9.26 8.89
CA ARG A 75 -4.61 -8.51 9.15
C ARG A 75 -4.29 -7.15 9.76
N ILE A 76 -5.13 -6.17 9.44
CA ILE A 76 -4.95 -4.81 9.94
C ILE A 76 -5.55 -4.74 11.35
N SER A 77 -4.76 -4.31 12.33
CA SER A 77 -5.15 -4.34 13.75
C SER A 77 -6.43 -3.57 14.08
N ASN A 78 -6.77 -2.54 13.29
CA ASN A 78 -7.99 -1.75 13.48
C ASN A 78 -9.25 -2.36 12.82
N VAL A 79 -9.09 -3.40 11.99
CA VAL A 79 -10.18 -4.17 11.37
C VAL A 79 -9.84 -5.67 11.39
N PRO A 80 -9.69 -6.28 12.59
CA PRO A 80 -9.13 -7.63 12.74
C PRO A 80 -10.01 -8.75 12.13
N ASP A 81 -11.28 -8.47 11.87
CA ASP A 81 -12.21 -9.41 11.22
C ASP A 81 -12.03 -9.46 9.70
N LEU A 82 -11.36 -8.47 9.10
CA LEU A 82 -11.08 -8.45 7.67
C LEU A 82 -9.94 -9.42 7.36
N PRO A 83 -10.18 -10.50 6.58
CA PRO A 83 -9.12 -11.43 6.22
C PRO A 83 -8.09 -10.76 5.31
N THR A 84 -6.89 -11.31 5.23
CA THR A 84 -5.96 -10.92 4.16
C THR A 84 -6.38 -11.54 2.83
N VAL A 85 -5.89 -11.01 1.71
CA VAL A 85 -6.10 -11.62 0.39
C VAL A 85 -5.53 -13.04 0.32
N ALA A 86 -4.41 -13.28 1.02
CA ALA A 86 -3.82 -14.62 1.13
C ALA A 86 -4.73 -15.59 1.89
N GLU A 87 -5.31 -15.16 3.01
CA GLU A 87 -6.29 -15.94 3.77
C GLU A 87 -7.60 -16.16 3.00
N ALA A 88 -7.97 -15.21 2.12
CA ALA A 88 -9.18 -15.25 1.31
C ALA A 88 -9.05 -16.10 0.02
N GLY A 89 -7.95 -16.83 -0.15
CA GLY A 89 -7.80 -17.82 -1.23
C GLY A 89 -6.82 -17.47 -2.33
N VAL A 90 -5.94 -16.46 -2.14
CA VAL A 90 -4.84 -16.16 -3.08
C VAL A 90 -3.48 -16.28 -2.37
N PRO A 91 -2.98 -17.50 -2.15
CA PRO A 91 -1.75 -17.74 -1.38
C PRO A 91 -0.55 -16.96 -1.92
N GLY A 92 0.24 -16.40 -1.01
CA GLY A 92 1.44 -15.63 -1.35
C GLY A 92 1.16 -14.23 -1.92
N TYR A 93 -0.10 -13.80 -2.00
CA TYR A 93 -0.40 -12.40 -2.25
C TYR A 93 -0.02 -11.55 -1.03
N GLU A 94 0.82 -10.56 -1.26
CA GLU A 94 1.12 -9.51 -0.30
C GLU A 94 1.48 -8.21 -1.00
N PHE A 95 0.75 -7.17 -0.65
CA PHE A 95 1.03 -5.80 -1.03
C PHE A 95 0.96 -4.92 0.22
N GLN A 96 2.07 -4.28 0.57
CA GLN A 96 2.13 -3.32 1.67
C GLN A 96 2.84 -2.06 1.19
N ALA A 97 2.09 -0.97 1.11
CA ALA A 97 2.68 0.34 0.91
C ALA A 97 3.47 0.74 2.16
N TRP A 98 4.65 1.32 1.96
CA TRP A 98 5.50 1.82 3.03
C TRP A 98 5.90 3.27 2.74
N PHE A 99 6.23 3.99 3.81
CA PHE A 99 6.77 5.34 3.75
C PHE A 99 8.09 5.37 4.48
N GLY A 100 9.02 6.19 3.99
CA GLY A 100 10.33 6.35 4.61
C GLY A 100 10.97 7.67 4.25
N LEU A 101 12.06 7.97 4.96
CA LEU A 101 12.86 9.18 4.74
C LEU A 101 14.14 8.81 4.01
N ILE A 102 14.44 9.56 2.95
CA ILE A 102 15.69 9.44 2.18
C ILE A 102 16.38 10.80 2.16
N ALA A 103 17.71 10.77 2.12
CA ALA A 103 18.55 11.97 2.02
C ALA A 103 19.34 11.95 0.70
N PRO A 104 19.81 13.12 0.22
CA PRO A 104 20.65 13.20 -0.97
C PRO A 104 21.91 12.31 -0.87
N ALA A 105 22.35 11.79 -2.01
CA ALA A 105 23.60 11.04 -2.09
C ALA A 105 24.78 11.91 -1.58
N GLY A 106 25.66 11.31 -0.78
CA GLY A 106 26.79 12.01 -0.18
C GLY A 106 26.49 12.76 1.12
N THR A 107 25.25 12.69 1.65
CA THR A 107 24.95 13.23 2.99
C THR A 107 25.87 12.59 4.03
N PRO A 108 26.55 13.39 4.89
CA PRO A 108 27.49 12.86 5.88
C PRO A 108 26.85 11.84 6.83
N LYS A 109 27.61 10.76 7.14
CA LYS A 109 27.11 9.64 7.95
C LYS A 109 26.58 10.08 9.31
N ASN A 110 27.26 11.00 9.98
CA ASN A 110 26.85 11.52 11.29
C ASN A 110 25.49 12.26 11.24
N ILE A 111 25.16 12.89 10.10
CA ILE A 111 23.85 13.54 9.90
C ILE A 111 22.77 12.47 9.71
N ILE A 112 23.03 11.43 8.92
CA ILE A 112 22.10 10.31 8.73
C ILE A 112 21.82 9.58 10.06
N GLU A 113 22.88 9.30 10.82
CA GLU A 113 22.78 8.68 12.15
C GLU A 113 21.94 9.52 13.10
N LYS A 114 22.17 10.84 13.13
CA LYS A 114 21.37 11.76 13.95
C LYS A 114 19.90 11.78 13.53
N LEU A 115 19.61 11.91 12.23
CA LEU A 115 18.24 11.93 11.72
C LEU A 115 17.51 10.62 11.99
N ASN A 116 18.17 9.48 11.82
CA ASN A 116 17.58 8.18 12.14
C ASN A 116 17.29 8.06 13.64
N ALA A 117 18.23 8.45 14.51
CA ALA A 117 18.03 8.41 15.96
C ALA A 117 16.84 9.29 16.40
N ASP A 118 16.76 10.52 15.89
CA ASP A 118 15.67 11.44 16.19
C ASP A 118 14.32 10.89 15.69
N PHE A 119 14.28 10.40 14.44
CA PHE A 119 13.07 9.82 13.86
C PHE A 119 12.59 8.59 14.63
N ARG A 120 13.50 7.67 14.96
CA ARG A 120 13.18 6.45 15.74
C ARG A 120 12.65 6.80 17.13
N LYS A 121 13.19 7.84 17.76
CA LYS A 121 12.66 8.33 19.03
C LYS A 121 11.23 8.82 18.87
N VAL A 122 10.96 9.72 17.92
CA VAL A 122 9.63 10.32 17.72
C VAL A 122 8.59 9.29 17.29
N ILE A 123 8.91 8.45 16.30
CA ILE A 123 7.97 7.44 15.78
C ILE A 123 7.61 6.38 16.83
N SER A 124 8.42 6.24 17.89
CA SER A 124 8.17 5.33 19.00
C SER A 124 7.31 5.92 20.12
N MET A 125 7.12 7.25 20.14
CA MET A 125 6.33 7.94 21.16
C MET A 125 4.86 7.48 21.13
N PRO A 126 4.23 7.22 22.29
CA PRO A 126 2.86 6.68 22.34
C PRO A 126 1.85 7.50 21.54
N GLU A 127 1.87 8.82 21.66
CA GLU A 127 0.97 9.74 20.97
C GLU A 127 1.17 9.73 19.45
N VAL A 128 2.41 9.53 18.98
CA VAL A 128 2.73 9.43 17.56
C VAL A 128 2.28 8.08 17.03
N LYS A 129 2.53 6.99 17.77
CA LYS A 129 2.05 5.66 17.41
C LYS A 129 0.54 5.62 17.30
N GLU A 130 -0.14 6.14 18.31
CA GLU A 130 -1.59 6.22 18.34
C GLU A 130 -2.13 7.05 17.17
N PHE A 131 -1.50 8.19 16.87
CA PHE A 131 -1.86 8.99 15.71
C PHE A 131 -1.74 8.20 14.41
N PHE A 132 -0.63 7.51 14.16
CA PHE A 132 -0.44 6.74 12.94
C PHE A 132 -1.38 5.54 12.85
N ILE A 133 -1.64 4.82 13.94
CA ILE A 133 -2.54 3.67 13.95
C ILE A 133 -3.99 4.13 13.75
N ASN A 134 -4.45 5.10 14.54
CA ASN A 134 -5.88 5.47 14.60
C ASN A 134 -6.28 6.48 13.51
N ARG A 135 -5.38 7.41 13.15
CA ARG A 135 -5.66 8.46 12.15
C ARG A 135 -4.91 8.30 10.85
N GLY A 136 -3.80 7.56 10.84
CA GLY A 136 -3.00 7.27 9.65
C GLY A 136 -3.32 5.92 9.00
N GLY A 137 -3.83 4.95 9.75
CA GLY A 137 -3.99 3.57 9.28
C GLY A 137 -2.64 2.92 8.94
N PHE A 138 -1.56 3.36 9.57
CA PHE A 138 -0.20 2.90 9.32
C PHE A 138 0.42 2.31 10.59
N GLU A 139 1.21 1.25 10.41
CA GLU A 139 2.01 0.68 11.48
C GLU A 139 3.36 1.41 11.58
N PRO A 140 3.69 2.03 12.72
CA PRO A 140 4.97 2.71 12.91
C PRO A 140 6.12 1.71 13.06
N VAL A 141 7.06 1.69 12.10
CA VAL A 141 8.17 0.71 12.10
C VAL A 141 9.44 1.24 12.78
N GLY A 142 9.91 2.44 12.40
CA GLY A 142 11.13 3.03 12.97
C GLY A 142 12.39 2.17 12.77
N SER A 143 12.65 1.73 11.53
CA SER A 143 13.76 0.84 11.17
C SER A 143 15.15 1.47 11.38
N SER A 144 16.17 0.60 11.49
CA SER A 144 17.57 1.05 11.44
C SER A 144 17.95 1.45 10.01
N ILE A 145 19.07 2.17 9.88
CA ILE A 145 19.61 2.58 8.59
C ILE A 145 19.93 1.34 7.74
N GLU A 146 20.49 0.31 8.34
CA GLU A 146 20.88 -0.93 7.67
C GLU A 146 19.64 -1.66 7.11
N THR A 147 18.61 -1.85 7.93
CA THR A 147 17.35 -2.47 7.50
C THR A 147 16.70 -1.69 6.36
N PHE A 148 16.62 -0.36 6.48
CA PHE A 148 15.96 0.46 5.46
C PHE A 148 16.77 0.55 4.16
N SER A 149 18.10 0.52 4.25
CA SER A 149 18.99 0.54 3.08
C SER A 149 18.84 -0.71 2.21
N LEU A 150 18.41 -1.84 2.78
CA LEU A 150 18.13 -3.08 2.05
C LEU A 150 16.72 -3.09 1.42
N LEU A 151 15.77 -2.33 1.97
CA LEU A 151 14.38 -2.36 1.53
C LEU A 151 14.21 -1.86 0.08
N ILE A 152 14.81 -0.71 -0.25
CA ILE A 152 14.68 -0.09 -1.57
C ILE A 152 15.15 -1.04 -2.70
N PRO A 153 16.37 -1.61 -2.67
CA PRO A 153 16.79 -2.51 -3.74
C PRO A 153 15.93 -3.78 -3.83
N GLN A 154 15.47 -4.32 -2.70
CA GLN A 154 14.56 -5.47 -2.68
C GLN A 154 13.20 -5.15 -3.32
N GLU A 155 12.64 -3.98 -3.03
CA GLU A 155 11.38 -3.51 -3.63
C GLU A 155 11.54 -3.26 -5.13
N ILE A 156 12.65 -2.67 -5.57
CA ILE A 156 12.97 -2.50 -6.99
C ILE A 156 13.02 -3.86 -7.70
N GLU A 157 13.66 -4.87 -7.09
CA GLU A 157 13.73 -6.20 -7.66
C GLU A 157 12.34 -6.86 -7.74
N LYS A 158 11.59 -6.84 -6.64
CA LYS A 158 10.24 -7.44 -6.53
C LYS A 158 9.28 -6.83 -7.55
N TRP A 159 9.13 -5.51 -7.55
CA TRP A 159 8.19 -4.82 -8.42
C TRP A 159 8.68 -4.78 -9.87
N GLY A 160 10.00 -4.71 -10.09
CA GLY A 160 10.58 -4.76 -11.43
C GLY A 160 10.33 -6.09 -12.15
N LYS A 161 10.31 -7.21 -11.42
CA LYS A 161 9.89 -8.51 -11.97
C LYS A 161 8.41 -8.50 -12.35
N LEU A 162 7.56 -8.06 -11.42
CA LEU A 162 6.11 -8.00 -11.66
C LEU A 162 5.77 -7.15 -12.90
N VAL A 163 6.34 -5.94 -13.01
CA VAL A 163 6.09 -5.04 -14.14
C VAL A 163 6.45 -5.70 -15.48
N LYS A 164 7.53 -6.48 -15.53
CA LYS A 164 7.93 -7.22 -16.73
C LYS A 164 6.99 -8.38 -17.03
N GLU A 165 6.50 -9.07 -16.00
CA GLU A 165 5.58 -10.21 -16.12
C GLU A 165 4.17 -9.76 -16.57
N THR A 166 3.68 -8.63 -16.06
CA THR A 166 2.33 -8.13 -16.34
C THR A 166 2.26 -7.16 -17.50
N ASN A 167 3.42 -6.69 -17.99
CA ASN A 167 3.52 -5.60 -18.98
C ASN A 167 2.80 -4.32 -18.52
N ALA A 168 2.69 -4.12 -17.19
CA ALA A 168 2.15 -2.89 -16.61
C ALA A 168 3.01 -1.70 -17.02
N LYS A 169 2.36 -0.61 -17.43
CA LYS A 169 3.03 0.61 -17.90
C LYS A 169 2.68 1.83 -17.06
N VAL A 170 3.52 2.84 -17.20
CA VAL A 170 3.27 4.19 -16.67
C VAL A 170 2.54 5.06 -17.70
N ASP A 171 2.51 4.64 -18.96
CA ASP A 171 1.95 5.30 -20.15
C ASP A 171 1.15 4.36 -21.06
#